data_AF-A0A762N8P9-F1
#
_entry.id   AF-A0A762N8P9-F1
#
_cell.length_a   1.000
_cell.length_b   1.000
_cell.length_c   1.000
_cell.angle_alpha   90.00
_cell.angle_beta   90.00
_cell.angle_gamma   90.00
#
_symmetry.space_group_name_H-M   'P 1'
#
loop_
_entity.id
_entity.type
_entity.pdbx_description
1 polymer ?
#
loop_
_entity_poly.entity_id
_entity_poly.type
_entity_poly.pdbx_seq_one_letter_code
_entity_poly.pdbx_strand_id
1 'polypeptide(L)'
;VNERIEASTAQQRKAREEKVVRDLFDSLTLGERAYLAFAVAANNQLKTEKGSPEAISLLEKGLLIRIPSATGYPDTDRFVIPESYRNECYIRFAGESDILMNELIAQDEQAKKITT
;
A
#
# COMPACT_ATOMS: atom_id res chain seq x y z
N VAL A 1 -41.80 5.78 0.32
CA VAL A 1 -41.30 4.79 -0.66
C VAL A 1 -39.95 5.22 -1.25
N ASN A 2 -39.75 6.50 -1.60
CA ASN A 2 -38.45 7.02 -2.07
C ASN A 2 -37.27 6.80 -1.10
N GLU A 3 -37.43 7.09 0.20
CA GLU A 3 -36.33 6.99 1.18
C GLU A 3 -35.75 5.57 1.32
N ARG A 4 -36.58 4.52 1.18
CA ARG A 4 -36.12 3.13 1.23
C ARG A 4 -35.37 2.71 -0.03
N ILE A 5 -35.74 3.26 -1.18
CA ILE A 5 -35.06 3.00 -2.45
C ILE A 5 -33.71 3.71 -2.46
N GLU A 6 -33.65 4.95 -1.97
CA GLU A 6 -32.42 5.74 -1.82
C GLU A 6 -31.45 5.12 -0.82
N ALA A 7 -31.94 4.64 0.34
CA ALA A 7 -31.12 3.91 1.31
C ALA A 7 -30.55 2.60 0.72
N SER A 8 -31.38 1.84 -0.01
CA SER A 8 -30.93 0.61 -0.68
C SER A 8 -29.89 0.88 -1.78
N THR A 9 -30.02 1.97 -2.54
CA THR A 9 -29.03 2.34 -3.57
C THR A 9 -27.73 2.84 -2.96
N ALA A 10 -27.79 3.61 -1.86
CA ALA A 10 -26.62 4.04 -1.11
C ALA A 10 -25.86 2.85 -0.51
N GLN A 11 -26.57 1.86 0.06
CA GLN A 11 -25.96 0.63 0.57
C GLN A 11 -25.27 -0.19 -0.54
N GLN A 12 -25.90 -0.33 -1.70
CA GLN A 12 -25.29 -1.04 -2.84
C GLN A 12 -24.06 -0.32 -3.38
N ARG A 13 -24.06 1.01 -3.44
CA ARG A 13 -22.89 1.81 -3.83
C ARG A 13 -21.73 1.59 -2.86
N LYS A 14 -22.01 1.69 -1.56
CA LYS A 14 -21.01 1.47 -0.51
C LYS A 14 -20.42 0.04 -0.56
N ALA A 15 -21.27 -0.98 -0.71
CA ALA A 15 -20.79 -2.36 -0.84
C ALA A 15 -19.91 -2.57 -2.09
N ARG A 16 -20.22 -1.89 -3.19
CA ARG A 16 -19.39 -1.94 -4.40
C ARG A 16 -18.04 -1.26 -4.19
N GLU A 17 -18.03 -0.10 -3.54
CA GLU A 17 -16.79 0.62 -3.19
C GLU A 17 -15.91 -0.22 -2.25
N GLU A 18 -16.49 -0.79 -1.18
CA GLU A 18 -15.76 -1.68 -0.26
C GLU A 18 -15.21 -2.93 -0.95
N LYS A 19 -15.92 -3.46 -1.95
CA LYS A 19 -15.42 -4.57 -2.75
C LYS A 19 -14.23 -4.14 -3.61
N VAL A 20 -14.33 -3.00 -4.29
CA VAL A 20 -13.25 -2.46 -5.12
C VAL A 20 -11.98 -2.23 -4.28
N VAL A 21 -12.13 -1.68 -3.07
CA VAL A 21 -11.00 -1.51 -2.15
C VAL A 21 -10.41 -2.86 -1.75
N ARG A 22 -11.25 -3.84 -1.38
CA ARG A 22 -10.76 -5.20 -1.05
C ARG A 22 -10.00 -5.82 -2.20
N ASP A 23 -10.59 -5.85 -3.40
CA ASP A 23 -9.98 -6.44 -4.59
C ASP A 23 -8.63 -5.75 -4.92
N LEU A 24 -8.53 -4.43 -4.72
CA LEU A 24 -7.28 -3.68 -4.88
C LEU A 24 -6.19 -4.17 -3.92
N PHE A 25 -6.49 -4.24 -2.61
CA PHE A 25 -5.49 -4.68 -1.62
C PHE A 25 -5.14 -6.16 -1.75
N ASP A 26 -6.09 -6.99 -2.14
CA ASP A 26 -5.87 -8.43 -2.32
C ASP A 26 -4.98 -8.70 -3.55
N SER A 27 -5.01 -7.83 -4.56
CA SER A 27 -4.16 -7.90 -5.75
C SER A 27 -2.69 -7.52 -5.50
N LEU A 28 -2.36 -6.97 -4.34
CA LEU A 28 -1.01 -6.48 -4.05
C LEU A 28 0.00 -7.61 -3.95
N THR A 29 1.17 -7.40 -4.55
CA THR A 29 2.32 -8.31 -4.40
C THR A 29 2.88 -8.27 -2.97
N LEU A 30 3.69 -9.26 -2.60
CA LEU A 30 4.34 -9.28 -1.30
C LEU A 30 5.19 -8.00 -1.07
N GLY A 31 5.96 -7.59 -2.08
CA GLY A 31 6.76 -6.36 -2.03
C GLY A 31 5.93 -5.10 -1.81
N GLU A 32 4.79 -5.00 -2.48
CA GLU A 32 3.85 -3.88 -2.33
C GLU A 32 3.24 -3.84 -0.92
N ARG A 33 2.82 -5.00 -0.40
CA ARG A 33 2.29 -5.13 0.96
C ARG A 33 3.33 -4.74 2.00
N ALA A 34 4.57 -5.22 1.86
CA ALA A 34 5.67 -4.85 2.72
C ALA A 34 5.92 -3.33 2.69
N TYR A 35 5.90 -2.72 1.49
CA TYR A 35 6.06 -1.28 1.33
C TYR A 35 5.01 -0.47 2.10
N LEU A 36 3.75 -0.88 2.01
CA LEU A 36 2.67 -0.24 2.76
C LEU A 36 2.81 -0.46 4.26
N ALA A 37 3.26 -1.63 4.70
CA ALA A 37 3.56 -1.91 6.10
C ALA A 37 4.70 -1.02 6.63
N PHE A 38 5.77 -0.83 5.85
CA PHE A 38 6.84 0.10 6.20
C PHE A 38 6.34 1.55 6.24
N ALA A 39 5.46 1.95 5.32
CA ALA A 39 4.85 3.27 5.37
C ALA A 39 4.01 3.47 6.65
N VAL A 40 3.20 2.48 7.04
CA VAL A 40 2.41 2.51 8.28
C VAL A 40 3.32 2.57 9.51
N ALA A 41 4.36 1.73 9.57
CA ALA A 41 5.33 1.71 10.66
C ALA A 41 6.12 3.02 10.77
N ALA A 42 6.43 3.65 9.64
CA ALA A 42 7.08 4.97 9.58
C ALA A 42 6.12 6.14 9.81
N ASN A 43 4.93 5.89 10.39
CA ASN A 43 3.90 6.89 10.63
C ASN A 43 3.56 7.73 9.37
N ASN A 44 3.40 7.03 8.26
CA ASN A 44 3.09 7.57 6.95
C ASN A 44 4.16 8.50 6.35
N GLN A 45 5.42 8.39 6.79
CA GLN A 45 6.54 9.19 6.28
C GLN A 45 7.61 8.31 5.66
N LEU A 46 7.21 7.54 4.64
CA LEU A 46 8.11 6.61 3.99
C LEU A 46 9.20 7.35 3.21
N LYS A 47 10.44 6.90 3.35
CA LYS A 47 11.62 7.42 2.64
C LYS A 47 12.35 6.26 2.02
N THR A 48 12.58 6.31 0.72
CA THR A 48 13.21 5.20 -0.01
C THR A 48 14.21 5.74 -1.01
N GLU A 49 15.10 4.87 -1.46
CA GLU A 49 15.92 5.17 -2.63
C GLU A 49 15.03 5.38 -3.85
N LYS A 50 15.50 6.23 -4.77
CA LYS A 50 14.82 6.49 -6.03
C LYS A 50 14.67 5.24 -6.87
N GLY A 51 13.50 5.09 -7.47
CA GLY A 51 13.26 4.06 -8.50
C GLY A 51 12.91 2.68 -7.97
N SER A 52 12.50 2.55 -6.70
CA SER A 52 11.92 1.28 -6.21
C SER A 52 10.72 0.87 -7.07
N PRO A 53 10.72 -0.35 -7.66
CA PRO A 53 9.62 -0.85 -8.47
C PRO A 53 8.29 -0.89 -7.70
N GLU A 54 8.34 -1.27 -6.42
CA GLU A 54 7.17 -1.33 -5.54
C GLU A 54 6.57 0.05 -5.32
N ALA A 55 7.42 1.07 -5.07
CA ALA A 55 6.95 2.45 -4.94
C ALA A 55 6.28 2.94 -6.22
N ILE A 56 6.88 2.68 -7.39
CA ILE A 56 6.31 3.08 -8.69
C ILE A 56 4.95 2.41 -8.91
N SER A 57 4.86 1.10 -8.70
CA SER A 57 3.60 0.36 -8.84
C SER A 57 2.52 0.88 -7.88
N LEU A 58 2.86 1.20 -6.64
CA LEU A 58 1.92 1.77 -5.67
C LEU A 58 1.49 3.20 -6.00
N LEU A 59 2.36 4.01 -6.64
CA LEU A 59 1.98 5.31 -7.18
C LEU A 59 0.95 5.16 -8.32
N GLU A 60 1.18 4.24 -9.25
CA GLU A 60 0.26 3.97 -10.36
C GLU A 60 -1.10 3.48 -9.86
N LYS A 61 -1.12 2.68 -8.78
CA LYS A 61 -2.34 2.23 -8.09
C LYS A 61 -2.99 3.30 -7.22
N GLY A 62 -2.37 4.47 -7.06
CA GLY A 62 -2.85 5.56 -6.21
C GLY A 62 -2.83 5.25 -4.71
N LEU A 63 -2.06 4.23 -4.29
CA LEU A 63 -1.89 3.82 -2.89
C LEU A 63 -0.73 4.58 -2.20
N LEU A 64 0.09 5.26 -2.98
CA LEU A 64 1.08 6.23 -2.51
C LEU A 64 0.95 7.55 -3.26
N ILE A 65 1.38 8.62 -2.62
CA ILE A 65 1.63 9.94 -3.22
C ILE A 65 3.08 10.30 -2.95
N ARG A 66 3.78 10.73 -4.00
CA ARG A 66 5.15 11.29 -3.86
C ARG A 66 5.07 12.70 -3.30
N ILE A 67 5.78 12.95 -2.21
CA ILE A 67 5.95 14.30 -1.65
C ILE A 67 7.33 14.85 -2.03
N PRO A 68 7.51 16.19 -2.03
CA PRO A 68 8.80 16.78 -2.37
C PRO A 68 9.94 16.22 -1.53
N SER A 69 11.05 15.88 -2.20
CA SER A 69 12.28 15.45 -1.53
C SER A 69 12.78 16.55 -0.59
N ALA A 70 13.36 16.15 0.54
CA ALA A 70 13.96 17.11 1.46
C ALA A 70 15.18 17.76 0.81
N THR A 71 15.36 19.07 1.03
CA THR A 71 16.55 19.80 0.57
C THR A 71 17.82 19.10 1.08
N GLY A 72 18.74 18.73 0.18
CA GLY A 72 19.98 18.01 0.50
C GLY A 72 19.94 16.49 0.30
N TYR A 73 18.79 15.90 -0.05
CA TYR A 73 18.65 14.47 -0.32
C TYR A 73 18.06 14.22 -1.72
N PRO A 74 18.80 14.51 -2.81
CA PRO A 74 18.29 14.42 -4.18
C PRO A 74 17.99 12.98 -4.60
N ASP A 75 18.59 11.98 -3.96
CA ASP A 75 18.46 10.56 -4.34
C ASP A 75 17.41 9.80 -3.52
N THR A 76 16.70 10.52 -2.64
CA THR A 76 15.66 9.94 -1.77
C THR A 76 14.29 10.41 -2.23
N ASP A 77 13.44 9.44 -2.54
CA ASP A 77 12.02 9.68 -2.71
C ASP A 77 11.30 9.60 -1.36
N ARG A 78 10.26 10.42 -1.23
CA ARG A 78 9.42 10.46 -0.04
C ARG A 78 7.99 10.18 -0.45
N PHE A 79 7.34 9.30 0.30
CA PHE A 79 5.98 8.85 0.01
C PHE A 79 5.09 8.92 1.24
N VAL A 80 3.81 9.16 0.96
CA VAL A 80 2.72 9.09 1.93
C VAL A 80 1.59 8.26 1.35
N ILE A 81 0.93 7.46 2.18
CA ILE A 81 -0.37 6.87 1.89
C ILE A 81 -1.40 8.00 1.92
N PRO A 82 -2.23 8.14 0.88
CA PRO A 82 -3.30 9.15 0.85
C PRO A 82 -4.35 8.87 1.91
N GLU A 83 -5.01 9.93 2.38
CA GLU A 83 -6.01 9.84 3.45
C GLU A 83 -7.15 8.86 3.12
N SER A 84 -7.53 8.74 1.84
CA SER A 84 -8.55 7.81 1.36
C SER A 84 -8.26 6.34 1.66
N TYR A 85 -6.98 5.95 1.76
CA TYR A 85 -6.56 4.57 2.01
C TYR A 85 -5.85 4.39 3.34
N ARG A 86 -5.58 5.47 4.07
CA ARG A 86 -4.80 5.46 5.31
C ARG A 86 -5.37 4.52 6.37
N ASN A 87 -6.69 4.58 6.58
CA ASN A 87 -7.36 3.71 7.55
C ASN A 87 -7.26 2.23 7.16
N GLU A 88 -7.49 1.91 5.88
CA GLU A 88 -7.41 0.53 5.38
C GLU A 88 -5.99 -0.03 5.51
N CYS A 89 -4.97 0.76 5.13
CA CYS A 89 -3.57 0.38 5.32
C CYS A 89 -3.23 0.15 6.79
N TYR A 90 -3.74 0.99 7.70
CA TYR A 90 -3.50 0.81 9.12
C TYR A 90 -4.12 -0.49 9.64
N ILE A 91 -5.37 -0.79 9.28
CA ILE A 91 -6.06 -2.03 9.68
C ILE A 91 -5.31 -3.27 9.19
N ARG A 92 -4.78 -3.23 7.96
CA ARG A 92 -4.16 -4.41 7.33
C ARG A 92 -2.70 -4.61 7.69
N PHE A 93 -1.95 -3.55 7.96
CA PHE A 93 -0.48 -3.62 8.00
C PHE A 93 0.15 -3.11 9.29
N ALA A 94 -0.63 -2.60 10.26
CA ALA A 94 -0.08 -2.20 11.54
C ALA A 94 0.51 -3.41 12.27
N GLY A 95 1.82 -3.36 12.55
CA GLY A 95 2.57 -4.44 13.20
C GLY A 95 3.05 -5.55 12.26
N GLU A 96 2.74 -5.49 10.97
CA GLU A 96 3.09 -6.53 9.99
C GLU A 96 4.46 -6.32 9.33
N SER A 97 5.14 -5.20 9.61
CA SER A 97 6.39 -4.83 8.92
C SER A 97 7.49 -5.88 9.06
N ASP A 98 7.66 -6.45 10.25
CA ASP A 98 8.73 -7.41 10.51
C ASP A 98 8.43 -8.77 9.87
N ILE A 99 7.16 -9.18 9.89
CA ILE A 99 6.70 -10.44 9.29
C ILE A 99 6.88 -10.36 7.77
N LEU A 100 6.38 -9.29 7.15
CA LEU A 100 6.49 -9.09 5.70
C LEU A 100 7.94 -8.92 5.25
N MET A 101 8.81 -8.32 6.07
CA MET A 101 10.25 -8.26 5.79
C MET A 101 10.88 -9.66 5.78
N ASN A 102 10.56 -10.49 6.77
CA ASN A 102 11.07 -11.86 6.83
C ASN A 102 10.59 -12.70 5.64
N GLU A 103 9.34 -12.54 5.22
CA GLU A 103 8.80 -13.19 4.03
C GLU A 103 9.51 -12.75 2.76
N LEU A 104 9.82 -11.45 2.62
CA LEU A 104 10.59 -10.93 1.50
C LEU A 104 12.00 -11.54 1.42
N ILE A 105 12.69 -11.61 2.56
CA ILE A 105 14.02 -12.24 2.65
C ILE A 105 13.93 -13.71 2.23
N ALA A 106 12.94 -14.45 2.75
CA ALA A 106 12.75 -15.85 2.41
C ALA A 106 12.45 -16.08 0.92
N GLN A 107 11.67 -15.19 0.29
CA GLN A 107 11.38 -15.24 -1.14
C GLN A 107 12.65 -14.98 -1.98
N ASP A 108 13.46 -14.00 -1.61
CA ASP A 108 14.73 -13.69 -2.28
C ASP A 108 15.73 -14.85 -2.18
N GLU A 109 15.85 -15.47 -0.99
CA GLU A 109 16.69 -16.65 -0.79
C GLU A 109 16.25 -17.84 -1.67
N GLN A 110 14.94 -18.06 -1.81
CA GLN A 110 14.42 -19.12 -2.68
C GLN A 110 14.70 -18.84 -4.15
N ALA A 111 14.50 -17.59 -4.60
CA ALA A 111 14.77 -17.19 -5.98
C ALA A 111 16.24 -17.45 -6.36
N LYS A 112 17.17 -17.13 -5.46
CA LYS A 112 18.61 -17.37 -5.64
C LYS A 112 18.97 -18.85 -5.74
N LYS A 113 18.30 -19.72 -4.98
CA LYS A 113 18.51 -21.18 -5.02
C LYS A 113 18.03 -21.82 -6.33
N ILE A 114 17.05 -21.22 -7.01
CA ILE A 114 16.49 -21.73 -8.26
C ILE A 114 17.34 -21.31 -9.47
N THR A 115 18.05 -20.20 -9.36
CA THR A 115 18.92 -19.66 -10.44
C THR A 115 20.37 -20.14 -10.37
N THR A 116 20.72 -20.96 -9.37
CA THR A 116 22.03 -21.63 -9.22
C THR A 116 21.90 -23.10 -9.62
#